data_AF-A0A7X3Y6A0-F1
#
_entry.id   AF-A0A7X3Y6A0-F1
#
_cell.length_a   1.000
_cell.length_b   1.000
_cell.length_c   1.000
_cell.angle_alpha   90.00
_cell.angle_beta   90.00
_cell.angle_gamma   90.00
#
_symmetry.space_group_name_H-M   'P 1'
#
loop_
_entity.id
_entity.type
_entity.pdbx_description
1 polymer ?
#
loop_
_entity_poly.entity_id
_entity_poly.type
_entity_poly.pdbx_seq_one_letter_code
_entity_poly.pdbx_strand_id
1 'polypeptide(L)'
;MAKFGHRTIERSSILMLVLTLVVVSIGGLVEIVPLYYLDSTIEKVRGMRPYSPLELAGRNIYVREGCYNCHSQMVRSLRDEVDRYGHYSLAAESMYDRPFQWGSKRTGPDLARVGGRYSDDWHREHLIRPKSVVPESIMPGYAFLMERPADLDNIEADLRANAALGVPYTEEMIANARTDAEAQADPESDGADAVMERYPKAQVRDFDGNPDMVSEMDALIAYLQMLGTLVDFDAYRAEGEALR
;
A
#
# COMPACT_ATOMS: atom_id res chain seq x y z
N MET A 1 14.14 -1.08 -57.02
CA MET A 1 13.87 -1.13 -55.57
C MET A 1 14.15 -2.55 -55.10
N ALA A 2 15.25 -2.77 -54.38
CA ALA A 2 15.56 -4.09 -53.85
C ALA A 2 14.48 -4.47 -52.84
N LYS A 3 13.78 -5.59 -53.07
CA LYS A 3 12.74 -6.08 -52.17
C LYS A 3 13.39 -6.46 -50.84
N PHE A 4 13.08 -5.71 -49.80
CA PHE A 4 13.38 -6.12 -48.42
C PHE A 4 12.61 -7.42 -48.16
N GLY A 5 13.33 -8.53 -47.99
CA GLY A 5 12.75 -9.87 -47.85
C GLY A 5 13.28 -10.56 -46.59
N HIS A 6 12.54 -11.57 -46.10
CA HIS A 6 12.88 -12.33 -44.89
C HIS A 6 14.34 -12.82 -44.87
N ARG A 7 14.84 -13.27 -46.03
CA ARG A 7 16.24 -13.72 -46.22
C ARG A 7 17.29 -12.67 -45.85
N THR A 8 17.01 -11.38 -46.00
CA THR A 8 17.93 -10.29 -45.63
C THR A 8 17.99 -10.11 -44.11
N ILE A 9 16.86 -10.30 -43.42
CA ILE A 9 16.74 -10.23 -41.97
C ILE A 9 17.40 -11.45 -41.32
N GLU A 10 17.12 -12.65 -41.82
CA GLU A 10 17.65 -13.92 -41.28
C GLU A 10 19.18 -14.05 -41.40
N ARG A 11 19.79 -13.39 -42.40
CA ARG A 11 21.25 -13.44 -42.60
C ARG A 11 22.03 -12.44 -41.74
N SER A 12 21.37 -11.47 -41.13
CA SER A 12 22.02 -10.43 -40.32
C SER A 12 21.51 -10.47 -38.89
N SER A 13 22.35 -11.00 -38.00
CA SER A 13 22.02 -11.09 -36.56
C SER A 13 21.77 -9.71 -35.94
N ILE A 14 22.48 -8.67 -36.39
CA ILE A 14 22.28 -7.29 -35.92
C ILE A 14 20.91 -6.76 -36.38
N LEU A 15 20.56 -6.98 -37.65
CA LEU A 15 19.26 -6.53 -38.17
C LEU A 15 18.11 -7.24 -37.46
N MET A 16 18.23 -8.55 -37.22
CA MET A 16 17.24 -9.32 -36.47
C MET A 16 17.11 -8.85 -35.02
N LEU A 17 18.23 -8.57 -34.33
CA LEU A 17 18.22 -8.02 -32.97
C LEU A 17 17.48 -6.68 -32.90
N VAL A 18 17.80 -5.75 -33.81
CA VAL A 18 17.17 -4.42 -33.85
C VAL A 18 15.67 -4.52 -34.11
N LEU A 19 15.25 -5.34 -35.08
CA LEU A 19 13.83 -5.52 -35.39
C LEU A 19 13.07 -6.17 -34.23
N THR A 20 13.64 -7.17 -33.56
CA THR A 20 13.04 -7.78 -32.36
C THR A 20 12.90 -6.77 -31.24
N LEU A 21 13.93 -5.96 -30.98
CA LEU A 21 13.87 -4.90 -29.97
C LEU A 21 12.73 -3.93 -30.26
N VAL A 22 12.63 -3.45 -31.51
CA VAL A 22 11.54 -2.54 -31.92
C VAL A 22 10.17 -3.18 -31.67
N VAL A 23 9.97 -4.43 -32.09
CA VAL A 23 8.67 -5.11 -31.94
C VAL A 23 8.30 -5.31 -30.47
N VAL A 24 9.25 -5.75 -29.63
CA VAL A 24 9.02 -5.95 -28.18
C VAL A 24 8.75 -4.61 -27.48
N SER A 25 9.44 -3.53 -27.86
CA SER A 25 9.25 -2.21 -27.25
C SER A 25 7.88 -1.59 -27.53
N ILE A 26 7.21 -1.93 -28.64
CA ILE A 26 5.89 -1.36 -28.98
C ILE A 26 4.86 -1.65 -27.87
N GLY A 27 4.81 -2.87 -27.33
CA GLY A 27 3.87 -3.23 -26.27
C GLY A 27 4.07 -2.37 -25.02
N GLY A 28 5.31 -2.28 -24.53
CA GLY A 28 5.63 -1.43 -23.37
C GLY A 28 5.35 0.05 -23.61
N LEU A 29 5.63 0.56 -24.82
CA LEU A 29 5.32 1.96 -25.16
C LEU A 29 3.82 2.24 -25.17
N VAL A 30 3.00 1.34 -25.70
CA VAL A 30 1.55 1.53 -25.80
C VAL A 30 0.85 1.34 -24.45
N GLU A 31 1.32 0.42 -23.61
CA GLU A 31 0.67 0.11 -22.32
C GLU A 31 1.14 1.02 -21.17
N ILE A 32 2.43 1.35 -21.10
CA ILE A 32 3.01 2.06 -19.93
C ILE A 32 3.03 3.58 -20.14
N VAL A 33 3.47 4.06 -21.31
CA VAL A 33 3.70 5.50 -21.52
C VAL A 33 2.44 6.34 -21.35
N PRO A 34 1.26 5.96 -21.89
CA PRO A 34 0.04 6.76 -21.72
C PRO A 34 -0.38 6.93 -20.26
N LEU A 35 -0.10 5.95 -19.39
CA LEU A 35 -0.46 6.02 -17.96
C LEU A 35 0.27 7.15 -17.20
N TYR A 36 1.39 7.66 -17.71
CA TYR A 36 2.08 8.81 -17.14
C TYR A 36 1.44 10.17 -17.48
N TYR A 37 0.63 10.22 -18.54
CA TYR A 37 0.07 11.47 -19.07
C TYR A 37 -1.45 11.56 -18.95
N LEU A 38 -2.14 10.44 -18.71
CA LEU A 38 -3.59 10.40 -18.60
C LEU A 38 -4.04 10.69 -17.16
N ASP A 39 -4.21 11.98 -16.84
CA ASP A 39 -4.84 12.39 -15.56
C ASP A 39 -6.27 11.84 -15.40
N SER A 40 -6.91 11.43 -16.50
CA SER A 40 -8.26 10.85 -16.50
C SER A 40 -8.35 9.45 -15.90
N THR A 41 -7.22 8.72 -15.76
CA THR A 41 -7.22 7.37 -15.18
C THR A 41 -7.14 7.36 -13.66
N ILE A 42 -6.94 8.51 -13.02
CA ILE A 42 -6.89 8.63 -11.56
C ILE A 42 -8.14 9.38 -11.11
N GLU A 43 -8.96 8.72 -10.30
CA GLU A 43 -10.17 9.34 -9.76
C GLU A 43 -9.80 10.49 -8.83
N LYS A 44 -10.55 11.60 -8.93
CA LYS A 44 -10.40 12.73 -8.00
C LYS A 44 -11.04 12.36 -6.67
N VAL A 45 -10.25 11.85 -5.75
CA VAL A 45 -10.66 11.55 -4.38
C VAL A 45 -10.28 12.68 -3.42
N ARG A 46 -11.11 12.91 -2.40
CA ARG A 46 -10.78 13.79 -1.28
C ARG A 46 -10.30 12.95 -0.10
N GLY A 47 -9.36 13.50 0.67
CA GLY A 47 -8.92 12.89 1.93
C GLY A 47 -7.75 11.92 1.82
N MET A 48 -7.22 11.65 0.62
CA MET A 48 -5.96 10.93 0.49
C MET A 48 -4.81 11.76 1.06
N ARG A 49 -4.00 11.11 1.90
CA ARG A 49 -2.76 11.63 2.49
C ARG A 49 -1.66 10.58 2.36
N PRO A 50 -0.38 10.96 2.45
CA PRO A 50 0.69 9.98 2.57
C PRO A 50 0.54 9.16 3.87
N TYR A 51 1.19 8.00 3.90
CA TYR A 51 1.34 7.19 5.11
C TYR A 51 1.97 8.06 6.23
N SER A 52 1.50 7.88 7.46
CA SER A 52 2.27 8.34 8.62
C SER A 52 3.54 7.46 8.77
N PRO A 53 4.56 7.90 9.51
CA PRO A 53 5.82 7.17 9.62
C PRO A 53 5.64 5.75 10.19
N LEU A 54 4.79 5.57 11.20
CA LEU A 54 4.50 4.24 11.75
C LEU A 54 3.74 3.35 10.76
N GLU A 55 2.75 3.90 10.04
CA GLU A 55 2.05 3.17 8.98
C GLU A 55 3.00 2.76 7.83
N LEU A 56 3.97 3.62 7.49
CA LEU A 56 4.96 3.30 6.45
C LEU A 56 5.92 2.19 6.91
N ALA A 57 6.39 2.24 8.16
CA ALA A 57 7.16 1.15 8.76
C ALA A 57 6.37 -0.16 8.76
N GLY A 58 5.08 -0.10 9.13
CA GLY A 58 4.15 -1.23 9.09
C GLY A 58 3.96 -1.80 7.70
N ARG A 59 3.85 -0.95 6.69
CA ARG A 59 3.81 -1.36 5.29
C ARG A 59 5.10 -2.06 4.87
N ASN A 60 6.26 -1.56 5.29
CA ASN A 60 7.55 -2.21 5.00
C ASN A 60 7.64 -3.60 5.66
N ILE A 61 7.10 -3.75 6.87
CA ILE A 61 6.97 -5.05 7.55
C ILE A 61 6.01 -5.97 6.79
N TYR A 62 4.84 -5.47 6.36
CA TYR A 62 3.89 -6.22 5.53
C TYR A 62 4.54 -6.78 4.26
N VAL A 63 5.38 -5.99 3.61
CA VAL A 63 6.17 -6.41 2.44
C VAL A 63 7.25 -7.43 2.83
N ARG A 64 8.01 -7.17 3.90
CA ARG A 64 9.07 -8.07 4.40
C ARG A 64 8.54 -9.46 4.75
N GLU A 65 7.40 -9.52 5.42
CA GLU A 65 6.75 -10.77 5.83
C GLU A 65 6.00 -11.48 4.69
N GLY A 66 5.96 -10.87 3.50
CA GLY A 66 5.38 -11.49 2.32
C GLY A 66 3.86 -11.64 2.38
N CYS A 67 3.17 -10.82 3.18
CA CYS A 67 1.71 -10.89 3.35
C CYS A 67 0.96 -10.80 2.02
N TYR A 68 1.51 -10.04 1.06
CA TYR A 68 0.99 -9.88 -0.31
C TYR A 68 0.91 -11.19 -1.12
N ASN A 69 1.61 -12.26 -0.71
CA ASN A 69 1.51 -13.57 -1.36
C ASN A 69 0.21 -14.30 -1.03
N CYS A 70 -0.47 -13.88 0.04
CA CYS A 70 -1.71 -14.48 0.53
C CYS A 70 -2.89 -13.52 0.48
N HIS A 71 -2.63 -12.22 0.61
CA HIS A 71 -3.64 -11.17 0.71
C HIS A 71 -3.50 -10.17 -0.44
N SER A 72 -4.62 -9.88 -1.09
CA SER A 72 -4.72 -8.78 -2.04
C SER A 72 -5.13 -7.49 -1.34
N GLN A 73 -4.84 -6.36 -1.96
CA GLN A 73 -5.37 -5.05 -1.60
C GLN A 73 -5.97 -4.39 -2.85
N MET A 74 -6.92 -5.08 -3.47
CA MET A 74 -7.63 -4.59 -4.65
C MET A 74 -9.01 -5.25 -4.74
N VAL A 75 -10.03 -4.54 -4.27
CA VAL A 75 -11.42 -4.98 -4.39
C VAL A 75 -11.90 -4.72 -5.81
N ARG A 76 -12.38 -5.77 -6.48
CA ARG A 76 -12.90 -5.68 -7.85
C ARG A 76 -14.33 -5.10 -7.84
N SER A 77 -14.77 -4.54 -8.96
CA SER A 77 -16.11 -3.94 -9.12
C SER A 77 -17.28 -4.93 -9.19
N LEU A 78 -17.04 -6.22 -8.93
CA LEU A 78 -18.09 -7.24 -8.93
C LEU A 78 -18.95 -7.07 -7.68
N ARG A 79 -20.26 -7.31 -7.81
CA ARG A 79 -21.19 -7.17 -6.68
C ARG A 79 -20.82 -8.05 -5.49
N ASP A 80 -20.41 -9.30 -5.73
CA ASP A 80 -20.03 -10.24 -4.67
C ASP A 80 -18.75 -9.82 -3.93
N GLU A 81 -17.84 -9.13 -4.62
CA GLU A 81 -16.64 -8.53 -4.03
C GLU A 81 -17.01 -7.34 -3.15
N VAL A 82 -17.91 -6.49 -3.64
CA VAL A 82 -18.36 -5.30 -2.92
C VAL A 82 -19.15 -5.68 -1.67
N ASP A 83 -20.05 -6.67 -1.76
CA ASP A 83 -20.81 -7.16 -0.61
C ASP A 83 -19.90 -7.77 0.47
N ARG A 84 -18.75 -8.36 0.08
CA ARG A 84 -17.80 -8.98 1.01
C ARG A 84 -16.80 -7.98 1.61
N TYR A 85 -16.19 -7.15 0.77
CA TYR A 85 -15.04 -6.33 1.12
C TYR A 85 -15.37 -4.83 1.18
N GLY A 86 -16.55 -4.38 0.77
CA GLY A 86 -16.91 -2.95 0.71
C GLY A 86 -16.60 -2.34 -0.65
N HIS A 87 -16.59 -0.99 -0.74
CA HIS A 87 -16.44 -0.29 -2.01
C HIS A 87 -15.22 -0.78 -2.81
N TYR A 88 -15.38 -0.95 -4.13
CA TYR A 88 -14.30 -1.36 -5.01
C TYR A 88 -13.11 -0.40 -4.91
N SER A 89 -11.90 -0.90 -5.16
CA SER A 89 -10.69 -0.08 -5.06
C SER A 89 -10.61 0.92 -6.20
N LEU A 90 -10.32 2.18 -5.85
CA LEU A 90 -10.04 3.25 -6.80
C LEU A 90 -8.54 3.34 -7.06
N ALA A 91 -8.13 3.77 -8.26
CA ALA A 91 -6.72 3.89 -8.61
C ALA A 91 -6.00 4.89 -7.67
N ALA A 92 -6.71 5.95 -7.29
CA ALA A 92 -6.21 7.00 -6.41
C ALA A 92 -5.78 6.52 -5.02
N GLU A 93 -6.32 5.40 -4.52
CA GLU A 93 -5.97 4.86 -3.20
C GLU A 93 -4.54 4.32 -3.16
N SER A 94 -4.04 3.85 -4.30
CA SER A 94 -2.69 3.28 -4.43
C SER A 94 -1.66 4.28 -4.96
N MET A 95 -2.02 5.56 -5.08
CA MET A 95 -1.16 6.58 -5.70
C MET A 95 0.18 6.80 -4.97
N TYR A 96 0.22 6.51 -3.66
CA TYR A 96 1.42 6.62 -2.83
C TYR A 96 2.10 5.27 -2.57
N ASP A 97 1.60 4.18 -3.17
CA ASP A 97 2.17 2.85 -2.93
C ASP A 97 3.40 2.62 -3.80
N ARG A 98 4.56 2.55 -3.15
CA ARG A 98 5.84 2.22 -3.80
C ARG A 98 6.47 1.01 -3.11
N PRO A 99 6.35 -0.21 -3.66
CA PRO A 99 5.51 -0.65 -4.80
C PRO A 99 4.04 -0.92 -4.44
N PHE A 100 3.14 -0.94 -5.42
CA PHE A 100 1.72 -1.27 -5.24
C PHE A 100 1.48 -2.60 -4.49
N GLN A 101 0.42 -2.69 -3.67
CA GLN A 101 0.08 -3.90 -2.87
C GLN A 101 -1.18 -4.64 -3.34
N TRP A 102 -1.62 -4.42 -4.58
CA TRP A 102 -2.88 -4.96 -5.14
C TRP A 102 -3.03 -6.48 -5.00
N GLY A 103 -1.91 -7.21 -4.97
CA GLY A 103 -1.85 -8.66 -4.84
C GLY A 103 -2.20 -9.41 -6.13
N SER A 104 -1.84 -10.69 -6.17
CA SER A 104 -2.06 -11.57 -7.34
C SER A 104 -2.73 -12.89 -6.96
N LYS A 105 -2.94 -13.12 -5.66
CA LYS A 105 -3.52 -14.34 -5.10
C LYS A 105 -4.29 -14.01 -3.82
N ARG A 106 -5.33 -14.80 -3.55
CA ARG A 106 -6.12 -14.76 -2.31
C ARG A 106 -6.14 -16.13 -1.65
N THR A 107 -5.13 -16.37 -0.82
CA THR A 107 -5.13 -17.48 0.14
C THR A 107 -5.89 -17.08 1.40
N GLY A 108 -5.67 -15.83 1.85
CA GLY A 108 -6.51 -15.14 2.81
C GLY A 108 -7.43 -14.10 2.13
N PRO A 109 -8.30 -13.42 2.90
CA PRO A 109 -9.20 -12.41 2.36
C PRO A 109 -8.47 -11.16 1.85
N ASP A 110 -9.13 -10.35 1.01
CA ASP A 110 -8.63 -9.02 0.62
C ASP A 110 -8.59 -8.07 1.83
N LEU A 111 -7.55 -7.23 1.89
CA LEU A 111 -7.26 -6.32 3.01
C LEU A 111 -7.46 -4.83 2.67
N ALA A 112 -7.84 -4.45 1.44
CA ALA A 112 -7.93 -3.04 1.02
C ALA A 112 -8.93 -2.19 1.83
N ARG A 113 -9.76 -2.84 2.65
CA ARG A 113 -10.86 -2.26 3.42
C ARG A 113 -10.89 -2.79 4.85
N VAL A 114 -9.76 -3.27 5.37
CA VAL A 114 -9.71 -3.88 6.72
C VAL A 114 -9.71 -2.83 7.84
N GLY A 115 -9.34 -1.58 7.54
CA GLY A 115 -9.31 -0.50 8.52
C GLY A 115 -10.65 -0.35 9.26
N GLY A 116 -10.60 -0.41 10.58
CA GLY A 116 -11.77 -0.32 11.46
C GLY A 116 -12.72 -1.53 11.44
N ARG A 117 -12.45 -2.60 10.67
CA ARG A 117 -13.28 -3.82 10.68
C ARG A 117 -13.06 -4.68 11.90
N TYR A 118 -11.84 -4.69 12.41
CA TYR A 118 -11.42 -5.47 13.59
C TYR A 118 -10.71 -4.55 14.59
N SER A 119 -10.79 -4.90 15.88
CA SER A 119 -10.05 -4.19 16.92
C SER A 119 -8.55 -4.49 16.84
N ASP A 120 -7.74 -3.63 17.43
CA ASP A 120 -6.29 -3.83 17.54
C ASP A 120 -5.97 -5.11 18.32
N ASP A 121 -6.72 -5.40 19.39
CA ASP A 121 -6.65 -6.67 20.12
C ASP A 121 -6.93 -7.88 19.22
N TRP A 122 -7.91 -7.79 18.32
CA TRP A 122 -8.19 -8.88 17.38
C TRP A 122 -7.04 -9.05 16.40
N HIS A 123 -6.52 -7.93 15.85
CA HIS A 123 -5.37 -7.98 14.95
C HIS A 123 -4.15 -8.62 15.63
N ARG A 124 -3.88 -8.26 16.87
CA ARG A 124 -2.79 -8.79 17.68
C ARG A 124 -2.93 -10.29 17.94
N GLU A 125 -4.08 -10.72 18.47
CA GLU A 125 -4.35 -12.14 18.72
C GLU A 125 -4.29 -12.96 17.42
N HIS A 126 -4.87 -12.42 16.34
CA HIS A 126 -4.83 -13.04 15.02
C HIS A 126 -3.40 -13.14 14.49
N LEU A 127 -2.59 -12.10 14.59
CA LEU A 127 -1.21 -12.10 14.11
C LEU A 127 -0.33 -13.02 14.96
N ILE A 128 -0.48 -13.05 16.28
CA ILE A 128 0.27 -13.93 17.19
C ILE A 128 -0.06 -15.40 16.87
N ARG A 129 -1.34 -15.74 16.80
CA ARG A 129 -1.80 -17.11 16.56
C ARG A 129 -3.12 -17.10 15.79
N PRO A 130 -3.13 -17.12 14.45
CA PRO A 130 -4.36 -16.99 13.66
C PRO A 130 -5.44 -18.02 14.03
N LYS A 131 -5.01 -19.24 14.41
CA LYS A 131 -5.88 -20.34 14.83
C LYS A 131 -6.58 -20.14 16.19
N SER A 132 -6.17 -19.17 17.01
CA SER A 132 -6.85 -18.87 18.28
C SER A 132 -8.20 -18.19 18.05
N VAL A 133 -8.29 -17.34 17.02
CA VAL A 133 -9.48 -16.56 16.68
C VAL A 133 -10.21 -17.09 15.44
N VAL A 134 -9.50 -17.76 14.53
CA VAL A 134 -10.05 -18.42 13.34
C VAL A 134 -9.48 -19.84 13.25
N PRO A 135 -10.13 -20.86 13.85
CA PRO A 135 -9.59 -22.22 13.97
C PRO A 135 -9.13 -22.86 12.65
N GLU A 136 -9.82 -22.54 11.56
CA GLU A 136 -9.56 -23.05 10.21
C GLU A 136 -8.46 -22.26 9.47
N SER A 137 -7.87 -21.23 10.10
CA SER A 137 -6.87 -20.39 9.47
C SER A 137 -5.62 -21.19 9.09
N ILE A 138 -5.16 -20.95 7.87
CA ILE A 138 -3.90 -21.45 7.33
C ILE A 138 -2.79 -20.39 7.36
N MET A 139 -3.09 -19.19 7.90
CA MET A 139 -2.10 -18.13 8.04
C MET A 139 -1.02 -18.52 9.05
N PRO A 140 0.27 -18.23 8.78
CA PRO A 140 1.34 -18.39 9.76
C PRO A 140 1.17 -17.49 10.98
N GLY A 141 1.71 -17.90 12.13
CA GLY A 141 1.79 -17.04 13.31
C GLY A 141 3.02 -16.13 13.24
N TYR A 142 2.83 -14.87 13.60
CA TYR A 142 3.79 -13.77 13.59
C TYR A 142 4.03 -13.21 15.01
N ALA A 143 3.99 -14.07 16.03
CA ALA A 143 4.18 -13.68 17.43
C ALA A 143 5.48 -12.90 17.69
N PHE A 144 6.53 -13.16 16.91
CA PHE A 144 7.82 -12.47 17.02
C PHE A 144 7.75 -10.96 16.75
N LEU A 145 6.69 -10.45 16.11
CA LEU A 145 6.51 -9.02 15.88
C LEU A 145 6.29 -8.25 17.20
N MET A 146 5.79 -8.93 18.25
CA MET A 146 5.69 -8.36 19.60
C MET A 146 7.04 -8.18 20.29
N GLU A 147 8.04 -8.99 19.90
CA GLU A 147 9.34 -9.05 20.58
C GLU A 147 10.39 -8.16 19.92
N ARG A 148 10.07 -7.56 18.77
CA ARG A 148 11.01 -6.77 17.96
C ARG A 148 10.60 -5.31 17.92
N PRO A 149 11.52 -4.37 18.19
CA PRO A 149 11.25 -2.96 17.99
C PRO A 149 11.10 -2.66 16.49
N ALA A 150 10.20 -1.73 16.15
CA ALA A 150 10.12 -1.22 14.78
C ALA A 150 11.44 -0.50 14.41
N ASP A 151 11.94 -0.71 13.19
CA ASP A 151 13.09 0.06 12.67
C ASP A 151 12.64 1.48 12.33
N LEU A 152 12.87 2.39 13.29
CA LEU A 152 12.62 3.82 13.14
C LEU A 152 13.92 4.61 12.86
N ASP A 153 15.06 3.93 12.73
CA ASP A 153 16.35 4.56 12.43
C ASP A 153 16.39 5.10 11.00
N ASN A 154 15.78 4.37 10.08
CA ASN A 154 15.78 4.70 8.66
C ASN A 154 14.52 5.45 8.20
N ILE A 155 13.56 5.71 9.10
CA ILE A 155 12.23 6.20 8.67
C ILE A 155 12.30 7.58 8.00
N GLU A 156 13.19 8.47 8.45
CA GLU A 156 13.44 9.75 7.76
C GLU A 156 13.92 9.54 6.32
N ALA A 157 14.82 8.57 6.10
CA ALA A 157 15.34 8.25 4.78
C ALA A 157 14.25 7.64 3.88
N ASP A 158 13.38 6.80 4.44
CA ASP A 158 12.22 6.23 3.75
C ASP A 158 11.24 7.33 3.30
N LEU A 159 10.96 8.30 4.16
CA LEU A 159 10.10 9.44 3.83
C LEU A 159 10.73 10.28 2.71
N ARG A 160 12.03 10.59 2.81
CA ARG A 160 12.77 11.32 1.76
C ARG A 160 12.77 10.58 0.43
N ALA A 161 12.95 9.26 0.44
CA ALA A 161 12.91 8.46 -0.77
C ALA A 161 11.53 8.49 -1.42
N ASN A 162 10.46 8.38 -0.63
CA ASN A 162 9.09 8.51 -1.12
C ASN A 162 8.78 9.93 -1.62
N ALA A 163 9.30 10.96 -0.94
CA ALA A 163 9.17 12.35 -1.37
C ALA A 163 9.81 12.58 -2.74
N ALA A 164 11.02 12.06 -2.96
CA ALA A 164 11.71 12.09 -4.25
C ALA A 164 10.93 11.36 -5.36
N LEU A 165 10.05 10.42 -4.99
CA LEU A 165 9.17 9.69 -5.89
C LEU A 165 7.81 10.35 -6.12
N GLY A 166 7.56 11.52 -5.52
CA GLY A 166 6.35 12.34 -5.71
C GLY A 166 5.30 12.21 -4.61
N VAL A 167 5.58 11.50 -3.51
CA VAL A 167 4.70 11.49 -2.33
C VAL A 167 4.82 12.84 -1.60
N PRO A 168 3.72 13.53 -1.25
CA PRO A 168 3.77 14.91 -0.77
C PRO A 168 4.13 15.02 0.72
N TYR A 169 5.27 14.46 1.13
CA TYR A 169 5.83 14.71 2.46
C TYR A 169 6.43 16.12 2.52
N THR A 170 6.15 16.86 3.59
CA THR A 170 6.78 18.15 3.85
C THR A 170 8.13 17.97 4.56
N GLU A 171 8.99 18.98 4.55
CA GLU A 171 10.23 18.96 5.34
C GLU A 171 9.94 18.81 6.85
N GLU A 172 8.80 19.33 7.31
CA GLU A 172 8.36 19.15 8.70
C GLU A 172 8.01 17.70 9.01
N MET A 173 7.27 17.02 8.12
CA MET A 173 6.98 15.58 8.24
C MET A 173 8.25 14.74 8.28
N ILE A 174 9.22 15.07 7.41
CA ILE A 174 10.50 14.37 7.34
C ILE A 174 11.31 14.61 8.63
N ALA A 175 11.40 15.85 9.10
CA ALA A 175 12.16 16.20 10.31
C ALA A 175 11.58 15.58 11.58
N ASN A 176 10.25 15.38 11.64
CA ASN A 176 9.57 14.77 12.79
C ASN A 176 9.31 13.27 12.62
N ALA A 177 9.84 12.62 11.57
CA ALA A 177 9.45 11.26 11.18
C ALA A 177 9.52 10.23 12.33
N ARG A 178 10.64 10.23 13.07
CA ARG A 178 10.80 9.34 14.23
C ARG A 178 9.83 9.70 15.35
N THR A 179 9.79 10.97 15.74
CA THR A 179 8.94 11.45 16.83
C THR A 179 7.47 11.17 16.55
N ASP A 180 7.05 11.30 15.30
CA ASP A 180 5.69 11.00 14.86
C ASP A 180 5.41 9.50 14.90
N ALA A 181 6.36 8.65 14.50
CA ALA A 181 6.21 7.21 14.62
C ALA A 181 6.04 6.77 16.08
N GLU A 182 6.87 7.31 16.97
CA GLU A 182 6.85 7.01 18.40
C GLU A 182 5.57 7.52 19.06
N ALA A 183 5.20 8.79 18.81
CA ALA A 183 3.99 9.39 19.34
C ALA A 183 2.71 8.72 18.83
N GLN A 184 2.72 8.12 17.63
CA GLN A 184 1.55 7.44 17.10
C GLN A 184 1.20 6.15 17.84
N ALA A 185 2.20 5.46 18.40
CA ALA A 185 2.01 4.26 19.20
C ALA A 185 1.77 4.55 20.69
N ASP A 186 2.00 5.79 21.14
CA ASP A 186 1.86 6.20 22.54
C ASP A 186 0.72 7.22 22.72
N PRO A 187 -0.45 6.79 23.24
CA PRO A 187 -1.59 7.69 23.44
C PRO A 187 -1.34 8.77 24.49
N GLU A 188 -0.35 8.60 25.37
CA GLU A 188 -0.01 9.57 26.41
C GLU A 188 1.10 10.54 25.95
N SER A 189 1.56 10.41 24.70
CA SER A 189 2.58 11.29 24.13
C SER A 189 2.03 12.71 23.90
N ASP A 190 2.82 13.71 24.32
CA ASP A 190 2.58 15.13 23.99
C ASP A 190 2.56 15.38 22.46
N GLY A 191 3.06 14.43 21.64
CA GLY A 191 3.11 14.51 20.19
C GLY A 191 1.86 14.02 19.46
N ALA A 192 0.89 13.40 20.15
CA ALA A 192 -0.28 12.76 19.53
C ALA A 192 -1.09 13.72 18.63
N ASP A 193 -1.35 14.95 19.11
CA ASP A 193 -2.08 15.96 18.35
C ASP A 193 -1.31 16.41 17.10
N ALA A 194 0.01 16.53 17.21
CA ALA A 194 0.87 16.93 16.10
C ALA A 194 0.91 15.87 14.99
N VAL A 195 0.87 14.58 15.35
CA VAL A 195 0.72 13.48 14.39
C VAL A 195 -0.59 13.61 13.62
N MET A 196 -1.71 13.86 14.30
CA MET A 196 -3.01 14.00 13.65
C MET A 196 -3.13 15.25 12.78
N GLU A 197 -2.42 16.34 13.14
CA GLU A 197 -2.34 17.55 12.33
C GLU A 197 -1.54 17.30 11.04
N ARG A 198 -0.36 16.66 11.13
CA ARG A 198 0.46 16.32 9.96
C ARG A 198 -0.19 15.23 9.10
N TYR A 199 -0.80 14.24 9.73
CA TYR A 199 -1.40 13.08 9.07
C TYR A 199 -2.89 12.94 9.42
N PRO A 200 -3.79 13.74 8.81
CA PRO A 200 -5.22 13.68 9.09
C PRO A 200 -5.80 12.27 8.98
N LYS A 201 -6.61 11.84 9.95
CA LYS A 201 -7.15 10.46 10.10
C LYS A 201 -6.14 9.40 10.57
N ALA A 202 -4.86 9.73 10.80
CA ALA A 202 -3.98 8.82 11.53
C ALA A 202 -4.59 8.50 12.90
N GLN A 203 -4.47 7.24 13.30
CA GLN A 203 -4.94 6.78 14.59
C GLN A 203 -3.74 6.79 15.54
N VAL A 204 -3.92 7.36 16.73
CA VAL A 204 -2.91 7.41 17.79
C VAL A 204 -3.43 6.59 18.96
N ARG A 205 -2.73 5.50 19.31
CA ARG A 205 -3.06 4.58 20.40
C ARG A 205 -2.01 3.49 20.52
N ASP A 206 -2.05 2.80 21.65
CA ASP A 206 -1.32 1.56 21.87
C ASP A 206 -1.98 0.43 21.04
N PHE A 207 -1.31 -0.02 19.98
CA PHE A 207 -1.86 -0.99 19.04
C PHE A 207 -1.57 -2.43 19.50
N ASP A 208 -0.41 -2.67 20.10
CA ASP A 208 0.06 -4.00 20.52
C ASP A 208 -0.09 -4.28 22.03
N GLY A 209 -0.56 -3.30 22.81
CA GLY A 209 -0.81 -3.38 24.25
C GLY A 209 0.45 -3.37 25.11
N ASN A 210 1.58 -3.00 24.54
CA ASN A 210 2.87 -2.97 25.19
C ASN A 210 3.47 -1.55 25.16
N PRO A 211 3.16 -0.71 26.15
CA PRO A 211 3.63 0.68 26.18
C PRO A 211 5.15 0.82 26.37
N ASP A 212 5.88 -0.27 26.66
CA ASP A 212 7.32 -0.22 26.94
C ASP A 212 8.16 -0.03 25.65
N MET A 213 7.60 -0.31 24.47
CA MET A 213 8.31 -0.20 23.20
C MET A 213 7.36 -0.08 22.00
N VAL A 214 7.77 0.68 21.00
CA VAL A 214 7.11 0.67 19.68
C VAL A 214 7.55 -0.58 18.92
N SER A 215 6.68 -1.57 18.83
CA SER A 215 7.01 -2.86 18.24
C SER A 215 6.74 -2.92 16.73
N GLU A 216 7.27 -3.95 16.08
CA GLU A 216 6.86 -4.28 14.71
C GLU A 216 5.37 -4.62 14.62
N MET A 217 4.76 -5.11 15.71
CA MET A 217 3.33 -5.35 15.79
C MET A 217 2.56 -4.02 15.75
N ASP A 218 2.98 -3.00 16.50
CA ASP A 218 2.33 -1.68 16.45
C ASP A 218 2.34 -1.11 15.04
N ALA A 219 3.50 -1.13 14.40
CA ALA A 219 3.68 -0.64 13.05
C ALA A 219 2.74 -1.37 12.07
N LEU A 220 2.73 -2.71 12.10
CA LEU A 220 1.89 -3.49 11.21
C LEU A 220 0.39 -3.25 11.45
N ILE A 221 -0.06 -3.17 12.70
CA ILE A 221 -1.46 -2.89 13.02
C ILE A 221 -1.84 -1.47 12.60
N ALA A 222 -0.99 -0.46 12.83
CA ALA A 222 -1.22 0.90 12.37
C ALA A 222 -1.43 0.96 10.84
N TYR A 223 -0.58 0.26 10.08
CA TYR A 223 -0.75 0.11 8.63
C TYR A 223 -2.09 -0.53 8.26
N LEU A 224 -2.43 -1.67 8.86
CA LEU A 224 -3.68 -2.38 8.58
C LEU A 224 -4.92 -1.54 8.94
N GLN A 225 -4.88 -0.80 10.04
CA GLN A 225 -5.98 0.07 10.48
C GLN A 225 -6.22 1.26 9.54
N MET A 226 -5.20 1.69 8.81
CA MET A 226 -5.35 2.76 7.83
C MET A 226 -6.04 2.28 6.54
N LEU A 227 -5.84 1.01 6.13
CA LEU A 227 -6.28 0.50 4.82
C LEU A 227 -7.76 0.74 4.53
N GLY A 228 -8.03 1.56 3.52
CA GLY A 228 -9.37 1.85 3.02
C GLY A 228 -10.13 2.95 3.78
N THR A 229 -9.49 3.66 4.70
CA THR A 229 -10.13 4.70 5.54
C THR A 229 -10.01 6.13 4.99
N LEU A 230 -9.06 6.36 4.08
CA LEU A 230 -8.71 7.70 3.62
C LEU A 230 -9.73 8.29 2.64
N VAL A 231 -10.26 7.47 1.74
CA VAL A 231 -11.21 7.93 0.72
C VAL A 231 -12.60 8.13 1.31
N ASP A 232 -13.18 9.28 1.02
CA ASP A 232 -14.61 9.54 1.18
C ASP A 232 -15.36 9.02 -0.05
N PHE A 233 -16.01 7.86 0.09
CA PHE A 233 -16.77 7.23 -0.98
C PHE A 233 -18.11 7.92 -1.27
N ASP A 234 -18.67 8.70 -0.32
CA ASP A 234 -19.93 9.42 -0.53
C ASP A 234 -19.71 10.65 -1.43
N ALA A 235 -18.52 11.24 -1.36
CA ALA A 235 -18.09 12.31 -2.26
C ALA A 235 -17.79 11.83 -3.69
N TYR A 236 -17.61 10.53 -3.88
CA TYR A 236 -17.31 9.92 -5.18
C TYR A 236 -18.61 9.61 -5.94
N ARG A 237 -18.82 10.27 -7.09
CA ARG A 237 -19.93 9.98 -8.01
C ARG A 237 -19.42 9.15 -9.17
N ALA A 238 -19.86 7.90 -9.25
CA ALA A 238 -19.54 6.98 -10.36
C ALA A 238 -20.15 7.41 -11.71
N GLU A 239 -21.03 8.42 -11.75
CA GLU A 239 -21.69 8.91 -12.97
C GLU A 239 -20.84 9.96 -13.74
N GLY A 240 -19.60 9.58 -14.09
CA GLY A 240 -18.84 10.28 -15.13
C GLY A 240 -19.10 9.66 -16.50
N GLU A 241 -19.20 10.47 -17.55
CA GLU A 241 -19.52 10.09 -18.95
C GLU A 241 -18.64 8.98 -19.59
N ALA A 242 -17.65 8.44 -18.88
CA ALA A 242 -16.68 7.48 -19.40
C ALA A 242 -17.10 6.00 -19.31
N LEU A 243 -18.32 5.69 -18.84
CA LEU A 243 -18.83 4.31 -18.74
C LEU A 243 -20.08 4.05 -19.61
N ARG A 244 -20.23 4.77 -20.73
CA ARG A 244 -21.17 4.41 -21.81
C ARG A 244 -20.43 4.03 -23.08
#